data_AF-A0A7L1U1A6-F1
#
_entry.id   AF-A0A7L1U1A6-F1
#
_cell.length_a   1.000
_cell.length_b   1.000
_cell.length_c   1.000
_cell.angle_alpha   90.00
_cell.angle_beta   90.00
_cell.angle_gamma   90.00
#
_symmetry.space_group_name_H-M   'P 1'
#
loop_
_entity.id
_entity.type
_entity.pdbx_description
1 polymer ?
#
loop_
_entity_poly.entity_id
_entity_poly.type
_entity_poly.pdbx_seq_one_letter_code
_entity_poly.pdbx_strand_id
1 'polypeptide(L)'
;EDAGNCLATVLYPKKKSPPVVSIKCSHTKDQKEIQEEDNRLYQSIRHQSKPITGDNIPDSYGNIEPALEPVWALAVAGSSSIMWEKSTETLGYFLAQVKSVRQWMRKDDFIEFDYTVLLHEMPTQEIISCHMRLKWLPGHPLRVKHFCSESHGLDEGSGAESGSAAGPPAGKGANF
;
A
#
# COMPACT_ATOMS: atom_id res chain seq x y z
N GLU A 1 -15.44 -13.75 -12.16
CA GLU A 1 -16.03 -13.10 -13.35
C GLU A 1 -14.92 -12.89 -14.37
N ASP A 2 -15.19 -13.05 -15.67
CA ASP A 2 -14.26 -12.67 -16.73
C ASP A 2 -14.37 -11.15 -16.93
N ALA A 3 -13.29 -10.41 -16.67
CA ALA A 3 -13.24 -8.94 -16.82
C ALA A 3 -12.93 -8.49 -18.26
N GLY A 4 -12.67 -9.45 -19.15
CA GLY A 4 -12.28 -9.23 -20.54
C GLY A 4 -10.77 -9.33 -20.76
N ASN A 5 -10.34 -8.89 -21.95
CA ASN A 5 -8.97 -9.05 -22.42
C ASN A 5 -8.29 -7.69 -22.62
N CYS A 6 -6.99 -7.61 -22.33
CA CYS A 6 -6.19 -6.42 -22.59
C CYS A 6 -4.92 -6.78 -23.35
N LEU A 7 -4.58 -5.96 -24.34
CA LEU A 7 -3.28 -5.95 -25.00
C LEU A 7 -2.53 -4.71 -24.54
N ALA A 8 -1.33 -4.90 -23.98
CA ALA A 8 -0.49 -3.81 -23.50
C ALA A 8 0.91 -3.87 -24.11
N THR A 9 1.51 -2.70 -24.32
CA THR A 9 2.93 -2.51 -24.60
C THR A 9 3.52 -1.63 -23.52
N VAL A 10 4.59 -2.10 -22.89
CA VAL A 10 5.30 -1.39 -21.83
C VAL A 10 6.72 -1.12 -22.32
N LEU A 11 7.11 0.15 -22.35
CA LEU A 11 8.45 0.59 -22.69
C LEU A 11 9.13 1.15 -21.45
N TYR A 12 10.27 0.59 -21.07
CA TYR A 12 11.12 1.10 -20.00
C TYR A 12 12.19 2.04 -20.57
N PRO A 13 12.11 3.36 -20.31
CA PRO A 13 13.08 4.30 -20.86
C PRO A 13 14.44 4.15 -20.17
N LYS A 14 15.54 4.43 -20.92
CA LYS A 14 16.90 4.42 -20.35
C LYS A 14 17.16 5.52 -19.33
N LYS A 15 16.38 6.62 -19.38
CA LYS A 15 16.45 7.70 -18.41
C LYS A 15 15.59 7.32 -17.20
N LYS A 16 15.93 7.82 -16.02
CA LYS A 16 15.10 7.68 -14.81
C LYS A 16 13.76 8.39 -15.02
N SER A 17 12.78 7.66 -15.56
CA SER A 17 11.41 8.10 -15.79
C SER A 17 10.47 6.89 -15.72
N PRO A 18 9.19 7.09 -15.35
CA PRO A 18 8.20 6.02 -15.35
C PRO A 18 8.11 5.27 -16.69
N PRO A 19 7.74 3.97 -16.69
CA PRO A 19 7.47 3.22 -17.90
C PRO A 19 6.39 3.88 -18.76
N VAL A 20 6.54 3.86 -20.08
CA VAL A 20 5.49 4.30 -20.99
C VAL A 20 4.59 3.12 -21.31
N VAL A 21 3.31 3.23 -21.01
CA VAL A 21 2.33 2.16 -21.18
C VAL A 21 1.29 2.56 -22.24
N SER A 22 1.11 1.70 -23.23
CA SER A 22 0.00 1.78 -24.20
C SER A 22 -0.85 0.53 -24.03
N ILE A 23 -2.13 0.71 -23.71
CA ILE A 23 -3.05 -0.40 -23.43
C ILE A 23 -4.33 -0.28 -24.25
N LYS A 24 -4.85 -1.42 -24.72
CA LYS A 24 -6.17 -1.55 -25.33
C LYS A 24 -6.89 -2.70 -24.65
N CYS A 25 -8.04 -2.43 -24.05
CA CYS A 25 -8.85 -3.42 -23.37
C CYS A 25 -10.21 -3.59 -24.06
N SER A 26 -10.70 -4.83 -24.09
CA SER A 26 -12.07 -5.18 -24.41
C SER A 26 -12.74 -5.67 -23.13
N HIS A 27 -13.68 -4.90 -22.61
CA HIS A 27 -14.43 -5.24 -21.39
C HIS A 27 -15.59 -6.18 -21.71
N THR A 28 -15.87 -7.10 -20.81
CA THR A 28 -17.05 -7.98 -20.86
C THR A 28 -18.31 -7.26 -20.34
N LYS A 29 -18.15 -6.42 -19.31
CA LYS A 29 -19.22 -5.56 -18.78
C LYS A 29 -19.41 -4.32 -19.64
N ASP A 30 -20.67 -3.89 -19.74
CA ASP A 30 -21.00 -2.62 -20.38
C ASP A 30 -20.49 -1.44 -19.53
N GLN A 31 -20.10 -0.35 -20.17
CA GLN A 31 -19.58 0.84 -19.48
C GLN A 31 -20.61 1.42 -18.50
N LYS A 32 -21.91 1.31 -18.81
CA LYS A 32 -22.98 1.75 -17.91
C LYS A 32 -23.06 0.90 -16.65
N GLU A 33 -22.86 -0.41 -16.77
CA GLU A 33 -22.86 -1.33 -15.63
C GLU A 33 -21.70 -1.02 -14.68
N ILE A 34 -20.49 -0.83 -15.21
CA ILE A 34 -19.32 -0.41 -14.44
C ILE A 34 -19.61 0.90 -13.70
N GLN A 35 -20.19 1.88 -14.40
CA GLN A 35 -20.52 3.18 -13.82
C GLN A 35 -21.58 3.07 -12.72
N GLU A 36 -22.55 2.17 -12.85
CA GLU A 36 -23.56 1.89 -11.82
C GLU A 36 -22.94 1.23 -10.58
N GLU A 37 -22.01 0.28 -10.75
CA GLU A 37 -21.26 -0.36 -9.66
C GLU A 37 -20.40 0.66 -8.90
N ASP A 38 -19.63 1.48 -9.63
CA ASP A 38 -18.82 2.57 -9.06
C ASP A 38 -19.67 3.57 -8.29
N ASN A 39 -20.85 3.91 -8.82
CA ASN A 39 -21.79 4.82 -8.15
C ASN A 39 -22.36 4.20 -6.87
N ARG A 40 -22.69 2.91 -6.85
CA ARG A 40 -23.16 2.23 -5.63
C ARG A 40 -22.09 2.24 -4.54
N LEU A 41 -20.83 1.98 -4.92
CA LEU A 41 -19.69 2.07 -4.01
C LEU A 41 -19.48 3.50 -3.49
N TYR A 42 -19.49 4.49 -4.39
CA TYR A 42 -19.36 5.88 -4.00
C TYR A 42 -20.43 6.31 -3.00
N GLN A 43 -21.69 5.95 -3.26
CA GLN A 43 -22.79 6.24 -2.34
C GLN A 43 -22.60 5.52 -1.01
N SER A 44 -22.21 4.25 -0.98
CA SER A 44 -22.03 3.51 0.27
C SER A 44 -20.96 4.14 1.18
N ILE A 45 -19.89 4.69 0.60
CA ILE A 45 -18.84 5.41 1.33
C ILE A 45 -19.33 6.79 1.79
N ARG A 46 -20.07 7.52 0.95
CA ARG A 46 -20.57 8.88 1.29
C ARG A 46 -21.64 8.89 2.38
N HIS A 47 -22.44 7.83 2.48
CA HIS A 47 -23.48 7.72 3.51
C HIS A 47 -22.93 7.36 4.90
N GLN A 48 -21.62 7.06 5.03
CA GLN A 48 -21.01 6.80 6.32
C GLN A 48 -20.98 8.06 7.18
N SER A 49 -21.53 7.97 8.39
CA SER A 49 -21.55 9.08 9.37
C SER A 49 -20.21 9.27 10.07
N LYS A 50 -19.39 8.22 10.12
CA LYS A 50 -18.06 8.22 10.71
C LYS A 50 -17.02 7.96 9.62
N PRO A 51 -15.82 8.54 9.74
CA PRO A 51 -14.73 8.24 8.83
C PRO A 51 -14.40 6.75 8.89
N ILE A 52 -14.30 6.09 7.73
CA ILE A 52 -13.84 4.71 7.65
C ILE A 52 -12.37 4.64 8.06
N THR A 53 -12.03 3.69 8.94
CA THR A 53 -10.67 3.41 9.37
C THR A 53 -10.42 1.91 9.37
N GLY A 54 -9.18 1.51 9.14
CA GLY A 54 -8.78 0.11 9.24
C GLY A 54 -7.26 -0.03 9.27
N ASP A 55 -6.78 -1.15 9.79
CA ASP A 55 -5.36 -1.41 9.98
C ASP A 55 -5.05 -2.85 9.59
N ASN A 56 -3.85 -3.08 9.04
CA ASN A 56 -3.35 -4.38 8.61
C ASN A 56 -4.34 -5.15 7.70
N ILE A 57 -4.58 -4.63 6.49
CA ILE A 57 -5.52 -5.21 5.51
C ILE A 57 -4.75 -5.69 4.26
N PRO A 58 -4.74 -6.98 3.92
CA PRO A 58 -5.28 -8.10 4.69
C PRO A 58 -4.54 -8.31 6.01
N ASP A 59 -5.17 -9.05 6.92
CA ASP A 59 -4.55 -9.48 8.17
C ASP A 59 -3.40 -10.48 7.92
N SER A 60 -2.76 -10.96 8.99
CA SER A 60 -1.63 -11.91 8.89
C SER A 60 -2.00 -13.27 8.28
N TYR A 61 -3.29 -13.58 8.13
CA TYR A 61 -3.80 -14.81 7.54
C TYR A 61 -4.36 -14.59 6.13
N GLY A 62 -4.29 -13.37 5.60
CA GLY A 62 -4.83 -13.03 4.28
C GLY A 62 -6.32 -12.67 4.30
N ASN A 63 -6.95 -12.51 5.47
CA ASN A 63 -8.37 -12.15 5.53
C ASN A 63 -8.58 -10.65 5.37
N ILE A 64 -9.68 -10.29 4.72
CA ILE A 64 -10.18 -8.92 4.59
C ILE A 64 -11.60 -8.91 5.12
N GLU A 65 -11.90 -8.02 6.08
CA GLU A 65 -13.28 -7.81 6.50
C GLU A 65 -14.12 -7.32 5.31
N PRO A 66 -15.29 -7.91 5.02
CA PRO A 66 -16.09 -7.53 3.85
C PRO A 66 -16.40 -6.03 3.77
N ALA A 67 -16.55 -5.37 4.92
CA ALA A 67 -16.77 -3.91 4.99
C ALA A 67 -15.56 -3.08 4.52
N LEU A 68 -14.36 -3.63 4.58
CA LEU A 68 -13.10 -2.98 4.19
C LEU A 68 -12.62 -3.39 2.79
N GLU A 69 -13.23 -4.39 2.16
CA GLU A 69 -12.89 -4.85 0.81
C GLU A 69 -12.87 -3.71 -0.22
N PRO A 70 -13.86 -2.78 -0.27
CA PRO A 70 -13.80 -1.69 -1.24
C PRO A 70 -12.70 -0.67 -0.94
N VAL A 71 -12.38 -0.47 0.35
CA VAL A 71 -11.30 0.43 0.78
C VAL A 71 -9.94 -0.16 0.43
N TRP A 72 -9.79 -1.48 0.54
CA TRP A 72 -8.62 -2.23 0.08
C TRP A 72 -8.50 -2.19 -1.45
N ALA A 73 -9.60 -2.37 -2.19
CA ALA A 73 -9.59 -2.28 -3.66
C ALA A 73 -9.14 -0.89 -4.15
N LEU A 74 -9.60 0.19 -3.50
CA LEU A 74 -9.10 1.54 -3.76
C LEU A 74 -7.59 1.67 -3.44
N ALA A 75 -7.11 1.02 -2.38
CA ALA A 75 -5.69 0.98 -2.06
C ALA A 75 -4.87 0.23 -3.13
N VAL A 76 -5.37 -0.88 -3.65
CA VAL A 76 -4.77 -1.63 -4.78
C VAL A 76 -4.68 -0.72 -6.00
N ALA A 77 -5.79 -0.08 -6.38
CA ALA A 77 -5.84 0.82 -7.52
C ALA A 77 -4.87 2.01 -7.36
N GLY A 78 -4.83 2.63 -6.18
CA GLY A 78 -3.92 3.73 -5.88
C GLY A 78 -2.45 3.30 -5.88
N SER A 79 -2.15 2.18 -5.23
CA SER A 79 -0.79 1.62 -5.15
C SER A 79 -0.27 1.27 -6.54
N SER A 80 -1.13 0.86 -7.47
CA SER A 80 -0.71 0.55 -8.84
C SER A 80 -0.07 1.73 -9.57
N SER A 81 -0.47 2.98 -9.26
CA SER A 81 0.21 4.19 -9.76
C SER A 81 1.64 4.29 -9.22
N ILE A 82 1.83 4.05 -7.93
CA ILE A 82 3.15 4.10 -7.28
C ILE A 82 4.06 3.00 -7.86
N MET A 83 3.53 1.79 -7.95
CA MET A 83 4.22 0.63 -8.51
C MET A 83 4.62 0.88 -9.96
N TRP A 84 3.71 1.41 -10.79
CA TRP A 84 4.03 1.80 -12.16
C TRP A 84 5.15 2.82 -12.22
N GLU A 85 5.07 3.91 -11.45
CA GLU A 85 6.08 4.98 -11.45
C GLU A 85 7.50 4.50 -11.08
N LYS A 86 7.59 3.49 -10.21
CA LYS A 86 8.85 2.95 -9.70
C LYS A 86 9.38 1.72 -10.46
N SER A 87 8.54 1.04 -11.24
CA SER A 87 8.91 -0.22 -11.89
C SER A 87 10.00 -0.04 -12.94
N THR A 88 10.89 -1.03 -13.05
CA THR A 88 11.91 -1.12 -14.10
C THR A 88 11.84 -2.50 -14.77
N GLU A 89 12.65 -2.76 -15.79
CA GLU A 89 12.70 -4.09 -16.41
C GLU A 89 13.05 -5.21 -15.42
N THR A 90 13.78 -4.88 -14.35
CA THR A 90 14.27 -5.85 -13.36
C THR A 90 13.61 -5.73 -11.99
N LEU A 91 12.80 -4.68 -11.76
CA LEU A 91 12.13 -4.42 -10.48
C LEU A 91 10.62 -4.30 -10.69
N GLY A 92 9.88 -5.14 -9.97
CA GLY A 92 8.43 -5.09 -9.88
C GLY A 92 7.98 -4.94 -8.43
N TYR A 93 6.73 -4.55 -8.24
CA TYR A 93 6.16 -4.30 -6.92
C TYR A 93 4.79 -4.96 -6.79
N PHE A 94 4.45 -5.36 -5.57
CA PHE A 94 3.12 -5.84 -5.20
C PHE A 94 2.64 -5.13 -3.94
N LEU A 95 1.34 -4.87 -3.82
CA LEU A 95 0.77 -4.41 -2.55
C LEU A 95 0.74 -5.60 -1.58
N ALA A 96 1.59 -5.57 -0.56
CA ALA A 96 1.63 -6.61 0.47
C ALA A 96 0.52 -6.40 1.50
N GLN A 97 0.36 -5.16 1.98
CA GLN A 97 -0.59 -4.84 3.02
C GLN A 97 -0.90 -3.34 3.04
N VAL A 98 -2.14 -2.99 3.35
CA VAL A 98 -2.51 -1.66 3.86
C VAL A 98 -2.24 -1.67 5.36
N LYS A 99 -1.15 -1.03 5.78
CA LYS A 99 -0.78 -0.95 7.20
C LYS A 99 -1.81 -0.18 8.00
N SER A 100 -2.28 0.94 7.46
CA SER A 100 -3.35 1.75 8.02
C SER A 100 -4.10 2.52 6.92
N VAL A 101 -5.37 2.79 7.17
CA VAL A 101 -6.20 3.66 6.33
C VAL A 101 -7.11 4.52 7.19
N ARG A 102 -7.29 5.77 6.78
CA ARG A 102 -8.26 6.70 7.35
C ARG A 102 -8.93 7.53 6.26
N GLN A 103 -10.24 7.49 6.22
CA GLN A 103 -11.04 8.40 5.40
C GLN A 103 -10.92 9.84 5.95
N TRP A 104 -10.78 10.80 5.05
CA TRP A 104 -10.87 12.20 5.39
C TRP A 104 -12.25 12.72 5.01
N MET A 105 -12.98 13.20 6.02
CA MET A 105 -14.31 13.76 5.79
C MET A 105 -14.18 15.08 5.06
N ARG A 106 -14.90 15.20 3.94
CA ARG A 106 -14.90 16.37 3.07
C ARG A 106 -16.30 16.91 2.86
N LYS A 107 -16.37 18.22 2.60
CA LYS A 107 -17.60 18.93 2.23
C LYS A 107 -17.89 18.89 0.73
N ASP A 108 -16.87 18.65 -0.10
CA ASP A 108 -17.05 18.46 -1.54
C ASP A 108 -17.49 17.03 -1.84
N ASP A 109 -17.62 16.72 -3.13
CA ASP A 109 -18.08 15.41 -3.61
C ASP A 109 -16.96 14.37 -3.70
N PHE A 110 -15.70 14.75 -3.45
CA PHE A 110 -14.61 13.78 -3.52
C PHE A 110 -14.57 12.90 -2.27
N ILE A 111 -14.35 11.62 -2.48
CA ILE A 111 -13.88 10.72 -1.42
C ILE A 111 -12.37 10.89 -1.32
N GLU A 112 -11.86 10.96 -0.10
CA GLU A 112 -10.43 11.07 0.15
C GLU A 112 -10.00 10.16 1.28
N PHE A 113 -8.88 9.47 1.06
CA PHE A 113 -8.29 8.55 2.01
C PHE A 113 -6.81 8.84 2.19
N ASP A 114 -6.35 8.63 3.42
CA ASP A 114 -4.95 8.58 3.80
C ASP A 114 -4.60 7.12 4.08
N TYR A 115 -3.62 6.61 3.35
CA TYR A 115 -3.15 5.24 3.47
C TYR A 115 -1.69 5.23 3.89
N THR A 116 -1.33 4.24 4.70
CA THR A 116 0.04 3.73 4.77
C THR A 116 0.00 2.35 4.13
N VAL A 117 0.65 2.19 2.97
CA VAL A 117 0.72 0.92 2.24
C VAL A 117 2.14 0.35 2.29
N LEU A 118 2.23 -0.96 2.34
CA LEU A 118 3.47 -1.72 2.28
C LEU A 118 3.58 -2.37 0.90
N LEU A 119 4.59 -1.97 0.14
CA LEU A 119 4.89 -2.53 -1.17
C LEU A 119 6.02 -3.54 -1.04
N HIS A 120 5.82 -4.74 -1.58
CA HIS A 120 6.84 -5.76 -1.68
C HIS A 120 7.57 -5.62 -3.02
N GLU A 121 8.85 -5.28 -2.95
CA GLU A 121 9.72 -5.17 -4.12
C GLU A 121 10.31 -6.53 -4.50
N MET A 122 10.20 -6.88 -5.77
CA MET A 122 10.72 -8.12 -6.35
C MET A 122 11.80 -7.79 -7.39
N PRO A 123 12.94 -8.51 -7.40
CA PRO A 123 13.23 -9.71 -6.61
C PRO A 123 13.88 -9.44 -5.24
N THR A 124 14.15 -8.20 -4.85
CA THR A 124 14.95 -7.85 -3.65
C THR A 124 14.35 -8.34 -2.32
N GLN A 125 13.05 -8.65 -2.28
CA GLN A 125 12.30 -9.00 -1.08
C GLN A 125 12.17 -7.86 -0.06
N GLU A 126 12.40 -6.61 -0.48
CA GLU A 126 12.27 -5.46 0.42
C GLU A 126 10.79 -5.07 0.61
N ILE A 127 10.44 -4.67 1.84
CA ILE A 127 9.15 -4.09 2.16
C ILE A 127 9.29 -2.58 2.28
N ILE A 128 8.72 -1.86 1.33
CA ILE A 128 8.77 -0.41 1.24
C ILE A 128 7.47 0.16 1.80
N SER A 129 7.58 1.01 2.82
CA SER A 129 6.44 1.75 3.35
C SER A 129 6.21 3.04 2.55
N CYS A 130 4.98 3.21 2.07
CA CYS A 130 4.55 4.41 1.35
C CYS A 130 3.33 5.02 2.02
N HIS A 131 3.39 6.33 2.29
CA HIS A 131 2.19 7.09 2.59
C HIS A 131 1.55 7.54 1.28
N MET A 132 0.25 7.30 1.15
CA MET A 132 -0.51 7.55 -0.06
C MET A 132 -1.80 8.30 0.26
N ARG A 133 -1.96 9.47 -0.35
CA ARG A 133 -3.17 10.27 -0.35
C ARG A 133 -3.95 10.03 -1.64
N LEU A 134 -5.12 9.43 -1.51
CA LEU A 134 -5.97 9.05 -2.64
C LEU A 134 -7.23 9.91 -2.65
N LYS A 135 -7.54 10.50 -3.81
CA LYS A 135 -8.82 11.20 -4.07
C LYS A 135 -9.55 10.54 -5.22
N TRP A 136 -10.84 10.28 -5.04
CA TRP A 136 -11.67 9.59 -6.00
C TRP A 136 -13.07 10.21 -6.11
N LEU A 137 -13.59 10.21 -7.33
CA LEU A 137 -14.97 10.55 -7.68
C LEU A 137 -15.32 9.69 -8.91
N PRO A 138 -16.47 9.00 -8.94
CA PRO A 138 -16.86 8.20 -10.10
C PRO A 138 -16.81 9.00 -11.41
N GLY A 139 -16.44 8.32 -12.50
CA GLY A 139 -16.26 8.93 -13.82
C GLY A 139 -15.01 9.82 -13.95
N HIS A 140 -14.21 9.98 -12.89
CA HIS A 140 -12.98 10.76 -12.92
C HIS A 140 -11.75 9.88 -12.63
N PRO A 141 -10.58 10.19 -13.22
CA PRO A 141 -9.35 9.49 -12.90
C PRO A 141 -9.02 9.58 -11.41
N LEU A 142 -8.56 8.45 -10.85
CA LEU A 142 -8.04 8.38 -9.49
C LEU A 142 -6.84 9.33 -9.35
N ARG A 143 -6.83 10.17 -8.31
CA ARG A 143 -5.71 11.08 -8.04
C ARG A 143 -4.93 10.58 -6.85
N VAL A 144 -3.65 10.31 -7.07
CA VAL A 144 -2.74 9.78 -6.06
C VAL A 144 -1.61 10.78 -5.81
N LYS A 145 -1.35 11.08 -4.55
CA LYS A 145 -0.09 11.69 -4.10
C LYS A 145 0.56 10.73 -3.13
N HIS A 146 1.86 10.53 -3.22
CA HIS A 146 2.53 9.58 -2.35
C HIS A 146 3.94 10.04 -2.00
N PHE A 147 4.45 9.50 -0.89
CA PHE A 147 5.87 9.48 -0.59
C PHE A 147 6.20 8.09 -0.03
N CYS A 148 7.36 7.56 -0.37
CA CYS A 148 7.84 6.29 0.17
C CYS A 148 9.14 6.54 0.92
N SER A 149 9.30 5.85 2.05
CA SER A 149 10.60 5.81 2.73
C SER A 149 11.60 5.09 1.84
N GLU A 150 12.82 5.60 1.77
CA GLU A 150 13.94 4.79 1.27
C GLU A 150 14.19 3.67 2.28
N SER A 151 14.48 2.46 1.80
CA SER A 151 14.79 1.31 2.64
C SER A 151 16.11 1.56 3.38
N HIS A 152 16.03 2.25 4.52
CA HIS A 152 17.03 2.08 5.57
C HIS A 152 16.78 0.69 6.13
N GLY A 153 17.66 -0.26 5.78
CA GLY A 153 17.70 -1.57 6.41
C GLY A 153 17.63 -1.40 7.92
N LEU A 154 16.73 -2.17 8.54
CA LEU A 154 16.57 -2.39 9.99
C LEU A 154 17.75 -1.87 10.85
N ASP A 155 17.71 -0.59 11.20
CA ASP A 155 18.58 0.00 12.21
C ASP A 155 17.81 -0.01 13.55
N GLU A 156 17.44 -1.19 14.02
CA GLU A 156 16.97 -1.42 15.39
C GLU A 156 17.51 -2.76 15.90
N GLY A 157 18.77 -2.71 16.32
CA GLY A 157 19.45 -3.79 17.02
C GLY A 157 20.40 -3.28 18.12
N SER A 158 20.10 -2.15 18.75
CA SER A 158 20.83 -1.70 19.94
C SER A 158 20.02 -1.94 21.21
N GLY A 159 19.76 -3.22 21.49
CA GLY A 159 19.42 -3.68 22.84
C GLY A 159 20.70 -3.69 23.68
N ALA A 160 21.00 -2.57 24.32
CA ALA A 160 22.06 -2.50 25.33
C ALA A 160 21.57 -3.17 26.62
N GLU A 161 21.73 -4.48 26.75
CA GLU A 161 21.71 -5.13 28.06
C GLU A 161 23.12 -5.10 28.67
N SER A 162 23.37 -4.06 29.45
CA SER A 162 24.52 -3.94 30.35
C SER A 162 24.34 -4.91 31.53
N GLY A 163 24.67 -6.19 31.33
CA GLY A 163 24.77 -7.18 32.40
C GLY A 163 26.09 -7.06 33.16
N SER A 164 26.16 -6.15 34.13
CA SER A 164 27.27 -6.09 35.11
C SER A 164 27.22 -7.30 36.04
N ALA A 165 28.06 -8.30 35.79
CA ALA A 165 28.38 -9.31 36.80
C ALA A 165 29.30 -8.69 37.86
N ALA A 166 28.73 -8.33 39.00
CA ALA A 166 29.48 -7.95 40.19
C ALA A 166 30.29 -9.17 40.67
N GLY A 167 31.62 -9.07 40.58
CA GLY A 167 32.53 -10.05 41.17
C GLY A 167 32.41 -10.06 42.71
N PRO A 168 32.54 -11.24 43.36
CA PRO A 168 32.41 -11.36 44.80
C PRO A 168 33.60 -10.73 45.54
N PRO A 169 33.40 -10.23 46.78
CA PRO A 169 34.42 -9.49 47.51
C PRO A 169 35.47 -10.42 48.13
N ALA A 170 36.65 -9.82 48.34
CA ALA A 170 37.89 -10.43 48.82
C ALA A 170 37.77 -11.31 50.07
N GLY A 171 38.44 -12.47 50.02
CA GLY A 171 38.84 -13.27 51.17
C GLY A 171 40.33 -13.56 51.12
N LYS A 172 41.07 -13.00 52.10
CA LYS A 172 42.50 -13.26 52.37
C LYS A 172 42.75 -14.75 52.68
N GLY A 173 43.90 -15.27 52.24
CA GLY A 173 44.71 -16.14 53.10
C GLY A 173 45.34 -17.39 52.49
N ALA A 174 46.67 -17.32 52.36
CA ALA A 174 47.69 -18.34 52.65
C ALA A 174 47.97 -19.49 51.67
N ASN A 175 49.26 -19.55 51.33
CA ASN A 175 50.05 -20.67 50.80
C ASN A 175 49.74 -22.01 51.49
N PHE A 176 49.61 -23.09 50.70
CA PHE A 176 50.54 -24.22 50.62
C PHE A 176 50.31 -24.96 49.30
#